data_AF-A0A1G0YZL2-F1
#
_entry.id   AF-A0A1G0YZL2-F1
#
_cell.length_a   1.000
_cell.length_b   1.000
_cell.length_c   1.000
_cell.angle_alpha   90.00
_cell.angle_beta   90.00
_cell.angle_gamma   90.00
#
_symmetry.space_group_name_H-M   'P 1'
#
loop_
_entity.id
_entity.type
_entity.pdbx_description
1 polymer ?
#
loop_
_entity_poly.entity_id
_entity_poly.type
_entity_poly.pdbx_seq_one_letter_code
_entity_poly.pdbx_strand_id
1 'polypeptide(L)'
;MLKKIHAYIVDELMLLPILIVNWSLWAISGYHKVDEIITQQAWVAPNGWIPWLHTHFVGTVFESFVEPLFFTLTGLEVLAGVLLTVALIKGEFLDSRGNRFFKAGLFFGALSIASMSIGQNMANANEDVFQLASYLSTTMLSYLFILLHPHAPLVRKKTNDKKG
;
A
#
# COMPACT_ATOMS: atom_id res chain seq x y z
N MET A 1 17.12 14.01 26.29
CA MET A 1 15.66 13.82 26.41
C MET A 1 14.95 14.18 25.11
N LEU A 2 15.19 15.37 24.55
CA LEU A 2 14.65 15.82 23.24
C LEU A 2 14.84 14.82 22.09
N LYS A 3 16.05 14.24 21.93
CA LYS A 3 16.32 13.21 20.89
C LYS A 3 15.46 11.95 21.00
N LYS A 4 15.10 11.53 22.21
CA LYS A 4 14.23 10.36 22.42
C LYS A 4 12.77 10.67 22.12
N ILE A 5 12.32 11.88 22.46
CA ILE A 5 10.98 12.38 22.14
C ILE A 5 10.82 12.54 20.63
N HIS A 6 11.85 13.04 19.95
CA HIS A 6 11.86 13.19 18.49
C HIS A 6 11.79 11.84 17.77
N ALA A 7 12.55 10.83 18.21
CA ALA A 7 12.48 9.48 17.66
C ALA A 7 11.09 8.84 17.85
N TYR A 8 10.48 9.00 19.03
CA TYR A 8 9.14 8.50 19.32
C TYR A 8 8.06 9.10 18.42
N ILE A 9 8.09 10.42 18.22
CA ILE A 9 7.14 11.12 17.34
C ILE A 9 7.31 10.68 15.89
N VAL A 10 8.55 10.47 15.44
CA VAL A 10 8.86 9.96 14.10
C VAL A 10 8.34 8.53 13.92
N ASP A 11 8.53 7.65 14.91
CA ASP A 11 8.04 6.28 14.88
C ASP A 11 6.50 6.21 14.81
N GLU A 12 5.77 7.06 15.56
CA GLU A 12 4.30 7.17 15.47
C GLU A 12 3.83 7.70 14.11
N LEU A 13 4.52 8.71 13.57
CA LEU A 13 4.27 9.23 12.22
C LEU A 13 4.53 8.19 11.12
N MET A 14 5.46 7.25 11.35
CA MET A 14 5.75 6.15 10.44
C MET A 14 4.79 4.96 10.57
N LEU A 15 4.06 4.86 11.68
CA LEU A 15 3.04 3.83 11.89
C LEU A 15 1.72 4.16 11.17
N LEU A 16 1.31 5.43 11.21
CA LEU A 16 0.09 5.95 10.57
C LEU A 16 -0.09 5.49 9.11
N PRO A 17 0.92 5.53 8.23
CA PRO A 17 0.80 5.12 6.84
C PRO A 17 0.66 3.62 6.67
N ILE A 18 1.34 2.83 7.52
CA ILE A 18 1.13 1.38 7.56
C ILE A 18 -0.32 1.11 7.94
N LEU A 19 -0.83 1.78 8.98
CA LEU A 19 -2.21 1.60 9.40
C LEU A 19 -3.19 2.06 8.33
N ILE A 20 -2.99 3.22 7.69
CA ILE A 20 -3.89 3.74 6.66
C ILE A 20 -3.88 2.85 5.43
N VAL A 21 -2.71 2.48 4.92
CA VAL A 21 -2.59 1.66 3.70
C VAL A 21 -3.02 0.22 3.96
N ASN A 22 -2.69 -0.35 5.12
CA ASN A 22 -3.11 -1.71 5.47
C ASN A 22 -4.62 -1.74 5.82
N TRP A 23 -5.19 -0.67 6.37
CA TRP A 23 -6.63 -0.56 6.61
C TRP A 23 -7.42 -0.32 5.32
N SER A 24 -6.95 0.59 4.44
CA SER A 24 -7.63 0.95 3.18
C SER A 24 -7.50 -0.14 2.11
N LEU A 25 -6.33 -0.77 1.97
CA LEU A 25 -6.11 -1.82 0.97
C LEU A 25 -6.45 -3.22 1.47
N TRP A 26 -6.30 -3.51 2.76
CA TRP A 26 -6.30 -4.90 3.26
C TRP A 26 -7.44 -5.20 4.24
N ALA A 27 -7.71 -4.36 5.23
CA ALA A 27 -8.74 -4.66 6.24
C ALA A 27 -10.17 -4.52 5.70
N ILE A 28 -10.45 -3.47 4.91
CA ILE A 28 -11.77 -3.26 4.31
C ILE A 28 -11.84 -3.94 2.93
N SER A 29 -10.94 -3.58 2.02
CA SER A 29 -10.93 -4.15 0.66
C SER A 29 -10.54 -5.63 0.63
N GLY A 30 -9.55 -6.06 1.42
CA GLY A 30 -9.10 -7.45 1.44
C GLY A 30 -10.08 -8.42 2.12
N TYR A 31 -10.76 -8.04 3.21
CA TYR A 31 -11.79 -8.89 3.82
C TYR A 31 -13.00 -9.06 2.89
N HIS A 32 -13.51 -7.97 2.31
CA HIS A 32 -14.59 -8.04 1.31
C HIS A 32 -14.17 -8.85 0.09
N LYS A 33 -12.96 -8.61 -0.46
CA LYS A 33 -12.44 -9.39 -1.59
C LYS A 33 -12.25 -10.87 -1.26
N VAL A 34 -11.77 -11.24 -0.08
CA VAL A 34 -11.56 -12.66 0.30
C VAL A 34 -12.88 -13.38 0.54
N ASP A 35 -13.83 -12.77 1.24
CA ASP A 35 -15.18 -13.31 1.45
C ASP A 35 -15.94 -13.47 0.11
N GLU A 36 -15.73 -12.53 -0.81
CA GLU A 36 -16.32 -12.54 -2.16
C GLU A 36 -15.60 -13.50 -3.13
N ILE A 37 -14.29 -13.71 -3.00
CA ILE A 37 -13.52 -14.73 -3.75
C ILE A 37 -14.00 -16.14 -3.38
N ILE A 38 -14.28 -16.38 -2.09
CA ILE A 38 -14.80 -17.67 -1.61
C ILE A 38 -16.19 -17.95 -2.18
N THR A 39 -16.99 -16.91 -2.43
CA THR A 39 -18.35 -17.04 -2.97
C THR A 39 -18.44 -16.93 -4.51
N GLN A 40 -17.38 -16.49 -5.20
CA GLN A 40 -17.28 -16.25 -6.66
C GLN A 40 -18.32 -15.29 -7.27
N GLN A 41 -19.18 -14.64 -6.48
CA GLN A 41 -20.28 -13.84 -7.03
C GLN A 41 -19.93 -12.37 -7.28
N ALA A 42 -19.07 -11.73 -6.48
CA ALA A 42 -18.92 -10.28 -6.62
C ALA A 42 -18.08 -9.83 -7.82
N TRP A 43 -17.22 -10.69 -8.37
CA TRP A 43 -16.30 -10.30 -9.45
C TRP A 43 -16.90 -10.57 -10.81
N VAL A 44 -17.43 -11.79 -11.02
CA VAL A 44 -17.83 -12.30 -12.34
C VAL A 44 -19.34 -12.42 -12.53
N ALA A 45 -20.15 -12.29 -11.47
CA ALA A 45 -21.61 -12.31 -11.64
C ALA A 45 -22.07 -11.11 -12.48
N PRO A 46 -23.29 -11.16 -13.07
CA PRO A 46 -23.80 -10.09 -13.94
C PRO A 46 -23.81 -8.70 -13.30
N ASN A 47 -23.88 -8.64 -11.96
CA ASN A 47 -23.91 -7.41 -11.18
C ASN A 47 -22.54 -7.10 -10.53
N GLY A 48 -21.51 -7.84 -10.92
CA GLY A 48 -20.18 -7.81 -10.32
C GLY A 48 -19.27 -6.74 -10.91
N TRP A 49 -18.07 -6.63 -10.32
CA TRP A 49 -17.09 -5.61 -10.70
C TRP A 49 -16.59 -5.74 -12.14
N ILE A 50 -16.37 -6.95 -12.66
CA ILE A 50 -15.82 -7.14 -14.01
C ILE A 50 -16.83 -6.67 -15.07
N PRO A 51 -18.12 -7.09 -15.06
CA PRO A 51 -19.12 -6.54 -15.98
C PRO A 51 -19.30 -5.02 -15.85
N TRP A 52 -19.27 -4.47 -14.63
CA TRP A 52 -19.33 -3.02 -14.42
C TRP A 52 -18.11 -2.30 -15.01
N LEU A 53 -16.91 -2.86 -14.87
CA LEU A 53 -15.72 -2.28 -15.49
C LEU A 53 -15.80 -2.37 -17.00
N HIS A 54 -16.28 -3.49 -17.56
CA HIS A 54 -16.46 -3.61 -19.00
C HIS A 54 -17.38 -2.52 -19.55
N THR A 55 -18.50 -2.20 -18.88
CA THR A 55 -19.40 -1.14 -19.34
C THR A 55 -18.76 0.24 -19.32
N HIS A 56 -17.88 0.52 -18.35
CA HIS A 56 -17.22 1.83 -18.22
C HIS A 56 -15.98 1.98 -19.10
N PHE A 57 -15.33 0.88 -19.45
CA PHE A 57 -14.16 0.88 -20.34
C PHE A 57 -14.52 0.68 -21.82
N VAL A 58 -15.81 0.54 -22.17
CA VAL A 58 -16.27 0.46 -23.58
C VAL A 58 -15.80 1.69 -24.36
N GLY A 59 -15.16 1.45 -25.50
CA GLY A 59 -14.63 2.50 -26.38
C GLY A 59 -13.28 3.07 -25.93
N THR A 60 -12.69 2.55 -24.85
CA THR A 60 -11.32 2.90 -24.44
C THR A 60 -10.31 1.93 -25.04
N VAL A 61 -9.02 2.33 -25.05
CA VAL A 61 -7.92 1.45 -25.50
C VAL A 61 -7.70 0.20 -24.62
N PHE A 62 -8.33 0.16 -23.44
CA PHE A 62 -8.19 -0.93 -22.47
C PHE A 62 -9.41 -1.85 -22.39
N GLU A 63 -10.42 -1.68 -23.24
CA GLU A 63 -11.65 -2.49 -23.23
C GLU A 63 -11.36 -4.00 -23.25
N SER A 64 -10.44 -4.45 -24.13
CA SER A 64 -10.04 -5.86 -24.23
C SER A 64 -9.15 -6.35 -23.08
N PHE A 65 -8.68 -5.45 -22.22
CA PHE A 65 -7.73 -5.73 -21.15
C PHE A 65 -8.31 -5.52 -19.75
N VAL A 66 -9.62 -5.21 -19.63
CA VAL A 66 -10.29 -4.95 -18.35
C VAL A 66 -10.05 -6.07 -17.33
N GLU A 67 -10.33 -7.32 -17.69
CA GLU A 67 -10.10 -8.48 -16.82
C GLU A 67 -8.62 -8.65 -16.42
N PRO A 68 -7.66 -8.73 -17.37
CA PRO A 68 -6.24 -8.79 -17.03
C PRO A 68 -5.77 -7.64 -16.12
N LEU A 69 -6.21 -6.42 -16.38
CA LEU A 69 -5.83 -5.24 -15.59
C LEU A 69 -6.42 -5.31 -14.17
N PHE A 70 -7.67 -5.76 -14.03
CA PHE A 70 -8.32 -5.95 -12.73
C PHE A 70 -7.58 -6.97 -11.87
N PHE A 71 -7.23 -8.13 -12.42
CA PHE A 71 -6.47 -9.15 -11.68
C PHE A 71 -5.04 -8.69 -11.37
N THR A 72 -4.40 -7.98 -12.29
CA THR A 72 -3.05 -7.42 -12.08
C THR A 72 -3.07 -6.40 -10.94
N LEU A 73 -4.04 -5.48 -10.94
CA LEU A 73 -4.23 -4.49 -9.88
C LEU A 73 -4.48 -5.17 -8.54
N THR A 74 -5.37 -6.16 -8.52
CA THR A 74 -5.67 -6.94 -7.31
C THR A 74 -4.42 -7.66 -6.78
N GLY A 75 -3.60 -8.22 -7.66
CA GLY A 75 -2.33 -8.84 -7.28
C GLY A 75 -1.33 -7.85 -6.67
N LEU A 76 -1.24 -6.64 -7.22
CA LEU A 76 -0.39 -5.57 -6.68
C LEU A 76 -0.86 -5.11 -5.31
N GLU A 77 -2.17 -4.96 -5.10
CA GLU A 77 -2.76 -4.60 -3.81
C GLU A 77 -2.48 -5.66 -2.74
N VAL A 78 -2.67 -6.94 -3.07
CA VAL A 78 -2.38 -8.06 -2.16
C VAL A 78 -0.90 -8.08 -1.82
N LEU A 79 -0.02 -7.91 -2.80
CA LEU A 79 1.43 -7.83 -2.57
C LEU A 79 1.78 -6.67 -1.63
N ALA A 80 1.23 -5.47 -1.87
CA ALA A 80 1.45 -4.32 -1.03
C ALA A 80 1.00 -4.58 0.43
N GLY A 81 -0.20 -5.14 0.62
CA GLY A 81 -0.74 -5.48 1.94
C GLY A 81 0.10 -6.53 2.67
N VAL A 82 0.56 -7.57 1.97
CA VAL A 82 1.46 -8.58 2.55
C VAL A 82 2.80 -7.97 2.98
N LEU A 83 3.41 -7.13 2.12
CA LEU A 83 4.68 -6.46 2.44
C LEU A 83 4.54 -5.53 3.65
N LEU A 84 3.46 -4.75 3.73
CA LEU A 84 3.19 -3.86 4.86
C LEU A 84 2.88 -4.62 6.15
N THR A 85 2.18 -5.75 6.06
CA THR A 85 1.94 -6.63 7.20
C THR A 85 3.24 -7.25 7.72
N VAL A 86 4.10 -7.72 6.82
CA VAL A 86 5.44 -8.21 7.19
C VAL A 86 6.28 -7.09 7.82
N ALA A 87 6.22 -5.87 7.27
CA ALA A 87 6.90 -4.71 7.81
C ALA A 87 6.42 -4.37 9.23
N LEU A 88 5.11 -4.47 9.48
CA LEU A 88 4.50 -4.25 10.80
C LEU A 88 4.98 -5.30 11.80
N ILE A 89 4.93 -6.59 11.45
CA ILE A 89 5.39 -7.70 12.32
C ILE A 89 6.88 -7.55 12.65
N LYS A 90 7.70 -7.13 11.69
CA LYS A 90 9.14 -6.90 11.87
C LYS A 90 9.46 -5.58 12.58
N GLY A 91 8.49 -4.70 12.78
CA GLY A 91 8.70 -3.36 13.34
C GLY A 91 9.60 -2.50 12.46
N GLU A 92 9.51 -2.63 11.13
CA GLU A 92 10.35 -1.90 10.17
C GLU A 92 10.06 -0.39 10.10
N PHE A 93 9.03 0.07 10.81
CA PHE A 93 8.75 1.49 11.06
C PHE A 93 9.64 2.11 12.13
N LEU A 94 10.36 1.30 12.91
CA LEU A 94 11.27 1.78 13.96
C LEU A 94 12.62 2.17 13.35
N ASP A 95 13.13 3.36 13.71
CA ASP A 95 14.38 3.92 13.17
C ASP A 95 15.63 3.02 13.34
N SER A 96 15.59 2.09 14.30
CA SER A 96 16.68 1.15 14.57
C SER A 96 16.70 -0.11 13.70
N ARG A 97 15.69 -0.31 12.84
CA ARG A 97 15.49 -1.54 12.04
C ARG A 97 15.54 -1.24 10.55
N GLY A 98 15.90 -2.26 9.76
CA GLY A 98 15.89 -2.12 8.29
C GLY A 98 14.46 -1.96 7.77
N ASN A 99 14.27 -1.13 6.73
CA ASN A 99 12.95 -0.76 6.19
C ASN A 99 12.68 -1.27 4.77
N ARG A 100 13.18 -2.46 4.44
CA ARG A 100 13.10 -3.01 3.07
C ARG A 100 11.66 -3.35 2.66
N PHE A 101 10.93 -4.06 3.52
CA PHE A 101 9.55 -4.46 3.26
C PHE A 101 8.63 -3.25 3.40
N PHE A 102 8.93 -2.35 4.34
CA PHE A 102 8.15 -1.12 4.51
C PHE A 102 8.20 -0.23 3.26
N LYS A 103 9.41 0.03 2.72
CA LYS A 103 9.59 0.79 1.48
C LYS A 103 8.90 0.12 0.28
N ALA A 104 9.09 -1.19 0.12
CA ALA A 104 8.49 -1.93 -0.99
C ALA A 104 6.96 -1.91 -0.91
N GLY A 105 6.39 -2.13 0.28
CA GLY A 105 4.95 -2.09 0.51
C GLY A 105 4.33 -0.73 0.20
N LEU A 106 4.95 0.35 0.65
CA LEU A 106 4.49 1.71 0.33
C LEU A 106 4.61 2.03 -1.18
N PHE A 107 5.68 1.57 -1.83
CA PHE A 107 5.85 1.76 -3.27
C PHE A 107 4.74 1.05 -4.07
N PHE A 108 4.49 -0.22 -3.80
CA PHE A 108 3.43 -0.98 -4.48
C PHE A 108 2.03 -0.48 -4.12
N GLY A 109 1.81 -0.01 -2.89
CA GLY A 109 0.57 0.64 -2.48
C GLY A 109 0.32 1.93 -3.27
N ALA A 110 1.32 2.82 -3.37
CA ALA A 110 1.23 4.04 -4.15
C ALA A 110 1.00 3.75 -5.65
N LEU A 111 1.69 2.75 -6.20
CA LEU A 111 1.50 2.31 -7.58
C LEU A 111 0.07 1.83 -7.83
N SER A 112 -0.49 1.03 -6.92
CA SER A 112 -1.86 0.52 -7.04
C SER A 112 -2.89 1.65 -7.03
N ILE A 113 -2.76 2.59 -6.10
CA ILE A 113 -3.66 3.76 -6.00
C ILE A 113 -3.54 4.65 -7.25
N ALA A 114 -2.32 4.85 -7.77
CA ALA A 114 -2.11 5.61 -9.00
C ALA A 114 -2.74 4.92 -10.22
N SER A 115 -2.58 3.60 -10.35
CA SER A 115 -3.22 2.80 -11.40
C SER A 115 -4.74 2.87 -11.32
N MET A 116 -5.32 2.78 -10.11
CA MET A 116 -6.76 2.93 -9.89
C MET A 116 -7.25 4.34 -10.28
N SER A 117 -6.48 5.38 -9.95
CA SER A 117 -6.80 6.77 -10.30
C SER A 117 -6.82 7.01 -11.82
N ILE A 118 -5.87 6.40 -12.55
CA ILE A 118 -5.85 6.43 -14.01
C ILE A 118 -7.08 5.69 -14.57
N GLY A 119 -7.37 4.50 -14.04
CA GLY A 119 -8.51 3.69 -14.43
C GLY A 119 -9.84 4.43 -14.26
N GLN A 120 -10.06 5.06 -13.11
CA GLN A 120 -11.27 5.85 -12.83
C GLN A 120 -11.45 7.02 -13.80
N ASN A 121 -10.38 7.76 -14.10
CA ASN A 121 -10.43 8.86 -15.07
C ASN A 121 -10.79 8.36 -16.48
N MET A 122 -10.26 7.21 -16.90
CA MET A 122 -10.56 6.63 -18.21
C MET A 122 -11.97 6.05 -18.30
N ALA A 123 -12.45 5.46 -17.20
CA ALA A 123 -13.81 4.96 -17.03
C ALA A 123 -14.85 6.08 -16.86
N ASN A 124 -14.42 7.35 -16.76
CA ASN A 124 -15.23 8.50 -16.37
C ASN A 124 -16.03 8.26 -15.06
N ALA A 125 -15.52 7.37 -14.21
CA ALA A 125 -16.11 6.96 -12.95
C ALA A 125 -15.46 7.79 -11.83
N ASN A 126 -15.92 9.03 -11.66
CA ASN A 126 -15.40 9.98 -10.67
C ASN A 126 -15.91 9.72 -9.24
N GLU A 127 -16.25 8.48 -8.92
CA GLU A 127 -16.68 8.09 -7.59
C GLU A 127 -15.46 8.05 -6.65
N ASP A 128 -15.61 8.62 -5.46
CA ASP A 128 -14.59 8.58 -4.39
C ASP A 128 -13.19 9.15 -4.72
N VAL A 129 -13.10 10.03 -5.72
CA VAL A 129 -11.84 10.73 -6.10
C VAL A 129 -11.15 11.38 -4.90
N PHE A 130 -11.92 11.97 -3.97
CA PHE A 130 -11.37 12.56 -2.76
C PHE A 130 -10.71 11.54 -1.83
N GLN A 131 -11.32 10.36 -1.66
CA GLN A 131 -10.76 9.29 -0.84
C GLN A 131 -9.46 8.76 -1.47
N LEU A 132 -9.49 8.51 -2.78
CA LEU A 132 -8.34 7.99 -3.52
C LEU A 132 -7.17 8.98 -3.53
N ALA A 133 -7.44 10.27 -3.74
CA ALA A 133 -6.43 11.33 -3.66
C ALA A 133 -5.84 11.46 -2.26
N SER A 134 -6.66 11.31 -1.22
CA SER A 134 -6.22 11.33 0.18
C SER A 134 -5.30 10.15 0.47
N TYR A 135 -5.67 8.93 0.06
CA TYR A 135 -4.84 7.74 0.22
C TYR A 135 -3.51 7.86 -0.54
N LEU A 136 -3.52 8.36 -1.78
CA LEU A 136 -2.32 8.56 -2.57
C LEU A 136 -1.38 9.57 -1.89
N SER A 137 -1.92 10.72 -1.47
CA SER A 137 -1.15 11.79 -0.85
C SER A 137 -0.49 11.34 0.44
N THR A 138 -1.24 10.65 1.30
CA THR A 138 -0.70 10.08 2.54
C THR A 138 0.39 9.06 2.24
N THR A 139 0.13 8.09 1.36
CA THR A 139 1.10 7.04 1.01
C THR A 139 2.39 7.63 0.45
N MET A 140 2.27 8.66 -0.41
CA MET A 140 3.43 9.30 -1.03
C MET A 140 4.23 10.16 -0.06
N LEU A 141 3.57 10.92 0.81
CA LEU A 141 4.25 11.68 1.86
C LEU A 141 5.05 10.76 2.77
N SER A 142 4.50 9.62 3.13
CA SER A 142 5.17 8.61 3.96
C SER A 142 6.36 7.98 3.26
N TYR A 143 6.19 7.62 1.98
CA TYR A 143 7.26 7.07 1.19
C TYR A 143 8.42 8.07 1.01
N LEU A 144 8.11 9.33 0.68
CA LEU A 144 9.11 10.40 0.57
C LEU A 144 9.81 10.66 1.89
N PHE A 145 9.07 10.68 3.00
CA PHE A 145 9.64 10.89 4.33
C PHE A 145 10.69 9.81 4.67
N ILE A 146 10.40 8.54 4.36
CA ILE A 146 11.31 7.40 4.56
C ILE A 146 12.53 7.46 3.62
N LEU A 147 12.38 7.97 2.40
CA LEU A 147 13.50 8.16 1.48
C LEU A 147 14.42 9.29 1.94
N LEU A 148 13.85 10.38 2.47
CA LEU A 148 14.57 11.55 2.95
C LEU A 148 15.24 11.31 4.32
N HIS A 149 14.70 10.41 5.14
CA HIS A 149 15.26 10.00 6.42
C HIS A 149 15.70 8.53 6.37
N PRO A 150 16.77 8.20 5.64
CA PRO A 150 17.26 6.83 5.57
C PRO A 150 17.75 6.39 6.95
N HIS A 151 17.07 5.39 7.53
CA HIS A 151 17.49 4.77 8.78
C HIS A 151 18.95 4.34 8.70
N ALA A 152 19.77 4.88 9.59
CA ALA A 152 21.15 4.45 9.74
C ALA A 152 21.12 3.05 10.38
N PRO A 153 21.64 1.99 9.72
CA PRO A 153 21.78 0.72 10.40
C PRO A 153 22.65 0.94 11.63
N LEU A 154 22.20 0.48 12.80
CA LEU A 154 23.05 0.38 13.98
C LEU A 154 24.23 -0.52 13.59
N VAL A 155 25.33 0.09 13.18
CA VAL A 155 26.62 -0.56 13.08
C VAL A 155 26.84 -1.17 14.44
N ARG A 156 26.73 -2.52 14.53
CA ARG A 156 27.24 -3.26 15.67
C ARG A 156 28.68 -2.82 15.83
N LYS A 157 28.95 -1.88 16.75
CA LYS A 157 30.28 -1.70 17.30
C LYS A 157 30.61 -3.07 17.88
N LYS A 158 31.41 -3.86 17.15
CA LYS A 158 32.15 -4.95 17.75
C LYS A 158 33.05 -4.28 18.78
N THR A 159 32.58 -4.13 20.01
CA THR A 159 33.45 -3.98 21.17
C THR A 159 34.19 -5.31 21.29
N ASN A 160 35.25 -5.47 20.50
CA ASN A 160 36.37 -6.32 20.87
C ASN A 160 37.14 -5.55 21.95
N ASP A 161 36.53 -5.50 23.13
CA ASP A 161 37.22 -5.25 24.38
C ASP A 161 37.73 -6.60 24.85
N LYS A 162 38.84 -7.06 24.26
CA LYS A 162 39.74 -7.99 24.94
C LYS A 162 41.00 -7.22 25.28
N LYS A 163 40.88 -6.54 26.41
CA LYS A 163 41.88 -6.36 27.47
C LYS A 163 43.09 -7.29 27.36
N GLY A 164 44.26 -6.69 27.56
CA GLY A 164 45.41 -7.32 28.23
C GLY A 164 46.41 -7.93 27.28
#